data_AF-A0A9P8AF28-F1
#
_entry.id   AF-A0A9P8AF28-F1
#
_cell.length_a   1.000
_cell.length_b   1.000
_cell.length_c   1.000
_cell.angle_alpha   90.00
_cell.angle_beta   90.00
_cell.angle_gamma   90.00
#
_symmetry.space_group_name_H-M   'P 1'
#
loop_
_entity.id
_entity.type
_entity.pdbx_description
1 polymer ?
#
loop_
_entity_poly.entity_id
_entity_poly.type
_entity_poly.pdbx_seq_one_letter_code
_entity_poly.pdbx_strand_id
1 'polypeptide(L)'
;MLLLDELDGQRLILLQSSFAQSSLPILRHLVSKNAKRKTFLVCFLYPPSSLVDDSKSQDEKPVILDLLDLVPTYNDDWRGSQGQILTGLENEPDTSSIDVVIDSLDTLLSDIGSVQAVYAFLRSVLSLISSRSKPSRLILHLCIPCPLTPLLTSTSFFPSLAHLISHPPEILTHLAKEYLTFPPPISPEVKFWSVFIPLSERDHESERLVLQGRGSGNPEEFVVEIILRGGSDASGRRKGVQRTLEGWNTTKGYPMPLNKLTSLSDLWKRKSVEETAPDPTQIMSFNLQLTPSQQEARAKVPLPYVLEGAFVKMRFLRTVNLICRQDKLNLNNNLPVPFSTNRTQRMTLTTMIRTKIWTFSFPDIQDFVSLL
;
A
#
# COMPACT_ATOMS: atom_id res chain seq x y z
N MET A 1 -20.40 11.33 -5.75
CA MET A 1 -20.13 10.88 -4.37
C MET A 1 -18.64 10.58 -4.34
N LEU A 2 -17.89 11.17 -3.41
CA LEU A 2 -16.43 11.05 -3.37
C LEU A 2 -16.06 9.80 -2.56
N LEU A 3 -15.12 9.00 -3.03
CA LEU A 3 -14.81 7.67 -2.48
C LEU A 3 -14.22 7.72 -1.07
N LEU A 4 -13.76 8.89 -0.60
CA LEU A 4 -13.37 9.05 0.80
C LEU A 4 -14.49 8.72 1.79
N ASP A 5 -15.77 8.90 1.41
CA ASP A 5 -16.89 8.55 2.28
C ASP A 5 -17.03 7.02 2.40
N GLU A 6 -16.51 6.24 1.44
CA GLU A 6 -16.47 4.77 1.53
C GLU A 6 -15.38 4.26 2.49
N LEU A 7 -14.46 5.12 2.92
CA LEU A 7 -13.41 4.77 3.90
C LEU A 7 -13.96 4.59 5.31
N ASP A 8 -15.19 5.03 5.59
CA ASP A 8 -15.80 4.92 6.92
C ASP A 8 -16.00 3.47 7.38
N GLY A 9 -16.12 2.53 6.43
CA GLY A 9 -16.24 1.10 6.71
C GLY A 9 -14.90 0.38 6.88
N GLN A 10 -13.77 1.03 6.59
CA GLN A 10 -12.46 0.39 6.53
C GLN A 10 -11.76 0.47 7.89
N ARG A 11 -11.29 -0.67 8.41
CA ARG A 11 -10.54 -0.70 9.69
C ARG A 11 -9.04 -0.49 9.52
N LEU A 12 -8.53 -0.64 8.31
CA LEU A 12 -7.14 -0.39 7.98
C LEU A 12 -7.07 0.54 6.76
N ILE A 13 -6.44 1.69 6.95
CA ILE A 13 -6.12 2.65 5.90
C ILE A 13 -4.60 2.74 5.77
N LEU A 14 -4.11 2.56 4.55
CA LEU A 14 -2.71 2.72 4.20
C LEU A 14 -2.60 3.95 3.30
N LEU A 15 -1.80 4.93 3.71
CA LEU A 15 -1.46 6.11 2.92
C LEU A 15 -0.03 5.93 2.43
N GLN A 16 0.14 5.94 1.11
CA GLN A 16 1.41 5.71 0.46
C GLN A 16 1.83 7.00 -0.26
N SER A 17 2.91 7.59 0.25
CA SER A 17 3.64 8.70 -0.34
C SER A 17 4.81 8.20 -1.16
N SER A 18 5.34 9.05 -2.03
CA SER A 18 6.62 8.87 -2.72
C SER A 18 7.43 10.16 -2.62
N PHE A 19 8.68 10.12 -3.04
CA PHE A 19 9.49 11.34 -3.21
C PHE A 19 8.88 12.31 -4.24
N ALA A 20 8.12 11.79 -5.21
CA ALA A 20 7.47 12.59 -6.24
C ALA A 20 6.17 13.25 -5.74
N GLN A 21 5.45 12.62 -4.82
CA GLN A 21 4.17 13.11 -4.33
C GLN A 21 3.86 12.67 -2.89
N SER A 22 3.55 13.64 -2.03
CA SER A 22 3.15 13.40 -0.64
C SER A 22 1.64 13.19 -0.49
N SER A 23 1.27 12.26 0.39
CA SER A 23 -0.12 11.97 0.82
C SER A 23 -0.50 12.69 2.12
N LEU A 24 0.38 13.54 2.67
CA LEU A 24 0.10 14.31 3.90
C LEU A 24 -1.17 15.15 3.86
N PRO A 25 -1.56 15.80 2.74
CA PRO A 25 -2.83 16.51 2.69
C PRO A 25 -4.03 15.60 2.96
N ILE A 26 -3.96 14.33 2.55
CA ILE A 26 -4.99 13.32 2.85
C ILE A 26 -4.96 12.96 4.34
N LEU A 27 -3.76 12.76 4.91
CA LEU A 27 -3.61 12.46 6.34
C LEU A 27 -4.22 13.56 7.21
N ARG A 28 -3.90 14.83 6.93
CA ARG A 28 -4.51 16.02 7.57
C ARG A 28 -6.02 16.01 7.46
N HIS A 29 -6.54 15.67 6.28
CA HIS A 29 -7.99 15.57 6.07
C HIS A 29 -8.63 14.46 6.92
N LEU A 30 -7.99 13.29 7.04
CA LEU A 30 -8.49 12.18 7.85
C LEU A 30 -8.48 12.51 9.35
N VAL A 31 -7.44 13.21 9.83
CA VAL A 31 -7.33 13.70 11.22
C VAL A 31 -8.35 14.82 11.51
N SER A 32 -8.63 15.68 10.53
CA SER A 32 -9.57 16.80 10.71
C SER A 32 -11.04 16.38 10.62
N LYS A 33 -11.43 15.53 9.66
CA LYS A 33 -12.85 15.24 9.33
C LYS A 33 -13.60 14.36 10.35
N ASN A 34 -12.92 13.62 11.22
CA ASN A 34 -13.57 12.60 12.05
C ASN A 34 -14.10 13.10 13.41
N ALA A 35 -15.12 13.96 13.41
CA ALA A 35 -15.79 14.33 14.66
C ALA A 35 -16.44 13.12 15.41
N LYS A 36 -16.66 11.99 14.71
CA LYS A 36 -17.27 10.78 15.29
C LYS A 36 -16.28 9.89 16.04
N ARG A 37 -14.97 10.00 15.77
CA ARG A 37 -13.95 9.11 16.31
C ARG A 37 -12.89 9.93 17.02
N LYS A 38 -12.48 9.49 18.21
CA LYS A 38 -11.34 10.09 18.89
C LYS A 38 -10.08 9.76 18.10
N THR A 39 -9.18 10.72 17.89
CA THR A 39 -7.91 10.45 17.20
C THR A 39 -6.80 10.24 18.23
N PHE A 40 -6.07 9.14 18.09
CA PHE A 40 -4.80 8.88 18.77
C PHE A 40 -3.68 9.00 17.75
N LEU A 41 -2.94 10.11 17.79
CA LEU A 41 -1.94 10.49 16.81
C LEU A 41 -0.53 10.22 17.35
N VAL A 42 0.22 9.38 16.65
CA VAL A 42 1.63 9.10 16.93
C VAL A 42 2.48 9.84 15.89
N CYS A 43 3.32 10.75 16.37
CA CYS A 43 4.18 11.60 15.54
C CYS A 43 5.64 11.14 15.63
N PHE A 44 6.17 10.59 14.55
CA PHE A 44 7.56 10.20 14.38
C PHE A 44 8.33 11.10 13.41
N LEU A 45 7.64 11.72 12.45
CA LEU A 45 8.29 12.50 11.39
C LEU A 45 7.73 13.91 11.27
N TYR A 46 6.44 14.09 11.54
CA TYR A 46 5.77 15.38 11.37
C TYR A 46 5.37 15.98 12.72
N PRO A 47 5.64 17.28 12.95
CA PRO A 47 5.21 17.96 14.17
C PRO A 47 3.68 17.93 14.26
N PRO A 48 3.10 17.76 15.47
CA PRO A 48 1.65 17.69 15.62
C PRO A 48 0.91 18.90 15.03
N SER A 49 1.50 20.10 15.13
CA SER A 49 0.97 21.34 14.54
C SER A 49 0.83 21.30 13.01
N SER A 50 1.58 20.42 12.34
CA SER A 50 1.46 20.22 10.89
C SER A 50 0.34 19.25 10.51
N LEU A 51 -0.22 18.50 11.45
CA LEU A 51 -1.26 17.49 11.21
C LEU A 51 -2.61 17.87 11.82
N VAL A 52 -2.59 18.65 12.90
CA VAL A 52 -3.75 19.02 13.70
C VAL A 52 -4.01 20.52 13.54
N ASP A 53 -5.26 20.87 13.29
CA ASP A 53 -5.71 22.25 13.27
C ASP A 53 -6.02 22.71 14.70
N ASP A 54 -5.33 23.76 15.17
CA ASP A 54 -5.47 24.33 16.51
C ASP A 54 -6.85 24.95 16.77
N SER A 55 -7.66 25.16 15.72
CA SER A 55 -8.99 25.76 15.82
C SER A 55 -10.07 24.84 16.43
N LYS A 56 -9.77 23.56 16.68
CA LYS A 56 -10.73 22.59 17.23
C LYS A 56 -11.04 22.82 18.72
N SER A 57 -12.28 22.51 19.12
CA SER A 57 -12.73 22.55 20.52
C SER A 57 -11.91 21.60 21.40
N GLN A 58 -11.80 21.90 22.70
CA GLN A 58 -10.98 21.10 23.63
C GLN A 58 -11.41 19.62 23.70
N ASP A 59 -12.71 19.33 23.60
CA ASP A 59 -13.26 17.98 23.69
C ASP A 59 -12.95 17.12 22.44
N GLU A 60 -12.60 17.75 21.32
CA GLU A 60 -12.24 17.08 20.06
C GLU A 60 -10.73 17.03 19.82
N LYS A 61 -9.93 17.40 20.82
CA LYS A 61 -8.48 17.40 20.66
C LYS A 61 -7.94 15.97 20.54
N PRO A 62 -7.10 15.69 19.53
CA PRO A 62 -6.45 14.39 19.39
C PRO A 62 -5.53 14.15 20.58
N VAL A 63 -5.42 12.88 20.98
CA VAL A 63 -4.40 12.44 21.94
C VAL A 63 -3.12 12.28 21.16
N ILE A 64 -2.15 13.14 21.46
CA ILE A 64 -0.89 13.22 20.71
C ILE A 64 0.19 12.51 21.53
N LEU A 65 0.84 11.53 20.90
CA LEU A 65 2.08 10.94 21.35
C LEU A 65 3.21 11.45 20.44
N ASP A 66 3.86 12.52 20.88
CA ASP A 66 4.97 13.14 20.15
C ASP A 66 6.28 12.40 20.46
N LEU A 67 6.87 11.78 19.43
CA LEU A 67 8.10 10.99 19.51
C LEU A 67 9.21 11.59 18.64
N LEU A 68 9.06 12.83 18.16
CA LEU A 68 10.04 13.46 17.26
C LEU A 68 11.43 13.59 17.87
N ASP A 69 11.49 13.93 19.16
CA ASP A 69 12.75 14.14 19.87
C ASP A 69 13.36 12.83 20.37
N LEU A 70 12.64 11.71 20.27
CA LEU A 70 13.08 10.42 20.79
C LEU A 70 13.83 9.64 19.70
N VAL A 71 15.02 10.12 19.34
CA VAL A 71 15.87 9.43 18.35
C VAL A 71 16.69 8.34 19.06
N PRO A 72 16.62 7.07 18.61
CA PRO A 72 17.47 6.00 19.13
C PRO A 72 18.94 6.41 19.09
N THR A 73 19.71 6.04 20.12
CA THR A 73 21.15 6.37 20.31
C THR A 73 21.49 7.80 20.72
N TYR A 74 20.59 8.76 20.57
CA TYR A 74 20.83 10.15 21.01
C TYR A 74 20.24 10.46 22.39
N ASN A 75 19.21 9.72 22.80
CA ASN A 75 18.58 9.85 24.11
C ASN A 75 18.87 8.62 24.98
N ASP A 76 19.51 8.84 26.14
CA ASP A 76 19.81 7.79 27.13
C ASP A 76 18.52 7.16 27.70
N ASP A 77 17.41 7.90 27.66
CA ASP A 77 16.09 7.48 28.15
C ASP A 77 15.22 6.77 27.11
N TRP A 78 15.78 6.29 25.99
CA TRP A 78 14.99 5.58 24.98
C TRP A 78 14.40 4.27 25.53
N ARG A 79 13.09 4.26 25.79
CA ARG A 79 12.33 3.09 26.31
C ARG A 79 11.61 2.26 25.23
N GLY A 80 11.91 2.53 23.96
CA GLY A 80 11.20 1.92 22.83
C GLY A 80 9.82 2.52 22.62
N SER A 81 9.56 3.02 21.41
CA SER A 81 8.27 3.62 21.03
C SER A 81 7.09 2.65 21.13
N GLN A 82 7.33 1.36 20.90
CA GLN A 82 6.30 0.31 20.89
C GLN A 82 5.51 0.23 22.21
N GLY A 83 6.21 0.24 23.35
CA GLY A 83 5.57 0.14 24.67
C GLY A 83 4.72 1.38 24.96
N GLN A 84 5.23 2.57 24.64
CA GLN A 84 4.51 3.83 24.84
C GLN A 84 3.22 3.89 24.01
N ILE A 85 3.26 3.44 22.75
CA ILE A 85 2.07 3.38 21.89
C ILE A 85 1.04 2.40 22.46
N LEU A 86 1.45 1.19 22.85
CA LEU A 86 0.51 0.20 23.39
C LEU A 86 -0.10 0.66 24.71
N THR A 87 0.70 1.15 25.65
CA THR A 87 0.22 1.68 26.93
C THR A 87 -0.69 2.89 26.73
N GLY A 88 -0.35 3.79 25.80
CA GLY A 88 -1.20 4.93 25.43
C GLY A 88 -2.57 4.46 24.93
N LEU A 89 -2.61 3.46 24.04
CA LEU A 89 -3.85 2.90 23.51
C LEU A 89 -4.67 2.12 24.56
N GLU A 90 -4.02 1.41 25.48
CA GLU A 90 -4.67 0.69 26.58
C GLU A 90 -5.32 1.66 27.59
N ASN A 91 -4.71 2.83 27.79
CA ASN A 91 -5.26 3.87 28.66
C ASN A 91 -6.47 4.60 28.05
N GLU A 92 -6.71 4.43 26.75
CA GLU A 92 -7.83 5.09 26.07
C GLU A 92 -9.18 4.39 26.37
N PRO A 93 -10.21 5.12 26.85
CA PRO A 93 -11.49 4.54 27.25
C PRO A 93 -12.21 3.77 26.12
N ASP A 94 -12.60 2.52 26.39
CA ASP A 94 -13.31 1.61 25.46
C ASP A 94 -14.71 2.09 25.02
N THR A 95 -15.18 3.22 25.53
CA THR A 95 -16.49 3.81 25.24
C THR A 95 -16.55 4.49 23.89
N SER A 96 -15.41 4.89 23.32
CA SER A 96 -15.32 5.64 22.07
C SER A 96 -14.66 4.83 20.94
N SER A 97 -15.07 5.08 19.70
CA SER A 97 -14.35 4.63 18.51
C SER A 97 -13.11 5.47 18.30
N ILE A 98 -11.98 4.83 18.02
CA ILE A 98 -10.68 5.49 17.92
C ILE A 98 -10.09 5.33 16.52
N ASP A 99 -9.55 6.42 15.98
CA ASP A 99 -8.63 6.42 14.84
C ASP A 99 -7.19 6.47 15.37
N VAL A 100 -6.46 5.37 15.25
CA VAL A 100 -5.03 5.31 15.60
C VAL A 100 -4.22 5.65 14.36
N VAL A 101 -3.44 6.73 14.44
CA VAL A 101 -2.67 7.27 13.33
C VAL A 101 -1.20 7.13 13.63
N ILE A 102 -0.45 6.51 12.73
CA ILE A 102 1.03 6.48 12.75
C ILE A 102 1.52 7.20 11.50
N ASP A 103 2.15 8.35 11.70
CA ASP A 103 2.53 9.29 10.64
C ASP A 103 3.75 8.86 9.81
N SER A 104 4.60 7.95 10.30
CA SER A 104 5.76 7.45 9.55
C SER A 104 6.13 6.03 9.97
N LEU A 105 5.75 5.05 9.16
CA LEU A 105 6.19 3.67 9.34
C LEU A 105 7.68 3.47 9.03
N ASP A 106 8.25 4.31 8.17
CA ASP A 106 9.66 4.23 7.80
C ASP A 106 10.55 4.61 8.99
N THR A 107 10.18 5.65 9.75
CA THR A 107 10.86 6.02 10.99
C THR A 107 10.69 4.91 12.04
N LEU A 108 9.47 4.41 12.25
CA LEU A 108 9.21 3.30 13.17
C LEU A 108 10.03 2.04 12.82
N LEU A 109 10.18 1.74 11.52
CA LEU A 109 11.00 0.65 11.03
C LEU A 109 12.49 0.89 11.30
N SER A 110 12.97 2.12 11.06
CA SER A 110 14.33 2.52 11.37
C SER A 110 14.63 2.35 12.87
N ASP A 111 13.70 2.76 13.73
CA ASP A 111 13.85 2.68 15.19
C ASP A 111 13.87 1.25 15.72
N ILE A 112 13.00 0.38 15.20
CA ILE A 112 12.91 -1.02 15.62
C ILE A 112 14.03 -1.87 14.96
N GLY A 113 14.48 -1.48 13.76
CA GLY A 113 15.54 -2.16 13.02
C GLY A 113 15.14 -3.52 12.42
N SER A 114 13.87 -3.93 12.50
CA SER A 114 13.39 -5.22 11.98
C SER A 114 11.98 -5.16 11.41
N VAL A 115 11.86 -5.51 10.12
CA VAL A 115 10.58 -5.60 9.39
C VAL A 115 9.59 -6.55 10.07
N GLN A 116 10.08 -7.70 10.55
CA GLN A 116 9.25 -8.71 11.21
C GLN A 116 8.73 -8.23 12.57
N ALA A 117 9.58 -7.52 13.32
CA ALA A 117 9.20 -6.97 14.62
C ALA A 117 8.17 -5.83 14.46
N VAL A 118 8.33 -4.96 13.46
CA VAL A 118 7.32 -3.92 13.13
C VAL A 118 6.01 -4.57 12.69
N TYR A 119 6.06 -5.58 11.82
CA TYR A 119 4.87 -6.31 11.40
C TYR A 119 4.13 -6.96 12.58
N ALA A 120 4.86 -7.62 13.49
CA ALA A 120 4.29 -8.21 14.70
C ALA A 120 3.69 -7.15 15.64
N PHE A 121 4.36 -6.00 15.78
CA PHE A 121 3.85 -4.87 16.55
C PHE A 121 2.56 -4.30 15.97
N LEU A 122 2.51 -4.04 14.66
CA LEU A 122 1.31 -3.52 13.99
C LEU A 122 0.15 -4.52 14.09
N ARG A 123 0.42 -5.83 14.13
CA ARG A 123 -0.60 -6.85 14.44
C ARG A 123 -1.13 -6.74 15.86
N SER A 124 -0.26 -6.51 16.84
CA SER A 124 -0.68 -6.29 18.23
C SER A 124 -1.56 -5.05 18.35
N VAL A 125 -1.17 -3.94 17.71
CA VAL A 125 -1.98 -2.70 17.64
C VAL A 125 -3.35 -2.99 17.01
N LEU A 126 -3.39 -3.68 15.87
CA LEU A 126 -4.64 -4.00 15.19
C LEU A 126 -5.52 -4.97 16.01
N SER A 127 -4.91 -5.91 16.73
CA SER A 127 -5.62 -6.81 17.65
C SER A 127 -6.27 -6.03 18.79
N LEU A 128 -5.52 -5.10 19.41
CA LEU A 128 -6.01 -4.23 20.47
C LEU A 128 -7.17 -3.34 20.01
N ILE A 129 -7.03 -2.71 18.84
CA ILE A 129 -8.09 -1.90 18.20
C ILE A 129 -9.33 -2.77 17.90
N SER A 130 -9.13 -4.02 17.48
CA SER A 130 -10.22 -4.93 17.11
C SER A 130 -10.96 -5.54 18.31
N SER A 131 -10.33 -5.61 19.49
CA SER A 131 -10.97 -6.10 20.72
C SER A 131 -11.89 -5.08 21.38
N ARG A 132 -11.83 -3.80 20.96
CA ARG A 132 -12.68 -2.73 21.50
C ARG A 132 -14.14 -2.93 21.12
N SER A 133 -15.04 -2.44 21.98
CA SER A 133 -16.49 -2.54 21.77
C SER A 133 -17.00 -1.73 20.57
N LYS A 134 -16.30 -0.63 20.23
CA LYS A 134 -16.63 0.27 19.13
C LYS A 134 -15.67 0.06 17.95
N PRO A 135 -16.17 0.16 16.69
CA PRO A 135 -15.33 -0.01 15.52
C PRO A 135 -14.27 1.08 15.46
N SER A 136 -13.03 0.66 15.65
CA SER A 136 -11.85 1.52 15.62
C SER A 136 -11.00 1.20 14.38
N ARG A 137 -10.12 2.12 14.00
CA ARG A 137 -9.41 2.08 12.73
C ARG A 137 -7.93 2.41 12.91
N LEU A 138 -7.09 1.74 12.15
CA LEU A 138 -5.66 1.98 12.07
C LEU A 138 -5.35 2.69 10.75
N ILE A 139 -4.70 3.85 10.82
CA ILE A 139 -4.27 4.67 9.68
C ILE A 139 -2.74 4.72 9.71
N LEU A 140 -2.12 4.21 8.65
CA LEU A 140 -0.68 4.08 8.54
C LEU A 140 -0.18 4.90 7.36
N HIS A 141 0.83 5.73 7.58
CA HIS A 141 1.49 6.47 6.51
C HIS A 141 2.89 5.89 6.25
N LEU A 142 3.21 5.67 4.98
CA LEU A 142 4.51 5.15 4.52
C LEU A 142 5.00 5.93 3.29
N CYS A 143 6.32 5.93 3.10
CA CYS A 143 6.99 6.48 1.94
C CYS A 143 7.65 5.35 1.13
N ILE A 144 7.37 5.27 -0.16
CA ILE A 144 8.02 4.31 -1.04
C ILE A 144 9.48 4.75 -1.31
N PRO A 145 10.45 3.82 -1.33
CA PRO A 145 10.33 2.37 -1.15
C PRO A 145 10.29 1.95 0.33
N CYS A 146 9.21 1.25 0.73
CA CYS A 146 9.06 0.70 2.07
C CYS A 146 8.92 -0.84 2.01
N PRO A 147 9.79 -1.62 2.70
CA PRO A 147 9.74 -3.09 2.66
C PRO A 147 8.51 -3.68 3.37
N LEU A 148 7.77 -2.87 4.15
CA LEU A 148 6.54 -3.29 4.81
C LEU A 148 5.34 -3.33 3.85
N THR A 149 5.38 -2.58 2.74
CA THR A 149 4.28 -2.45 1.77
C THR A 149 3.68 -3.80 1.34
N PRO A 150 4.46 -4.79 0.83
CA PRO A 150 3.88 -6.07 0.41
C PRO A 150 3.27 -6.88 1.57
N LEU A 151 3.78 -6.69 2.80
CA LEU A 151 3.26 -7.39 3.98
C LEU A 151 1.94 -6.77 4.44
N LEU A 152 1.86 -5.45 4.50
CA LEU A 152 0.67 -4.71 4.94
C LEU A 152 -0.46 -4.77 3.91
N THR A 153 -0.11 -4.81 2.64
CA THR A 153 -1.07 -4.99 1.54
C THR A 153 -1.52 -6.44 1.37
N SER A 154 -0.94 -7.42 2.08
CA SER A 154 -1.38 -8.82 2.01
C SER A 154 -2.73 -9.04 2.69
N THR A 155 -3.53 -10.00 2.19
CA THR A 155 -4.78 -10.42 2.84
C THR A 155 -4.53 -11.14 4.16
N SER A 156 -3.31 -11.66 4.37
CA SER A 156 -2.94 -12.27 5.63
C SER A 156 -2.91 -11.23 6.74
N PHE A 157 -2.35 -10.03 6.49
CA PHE A 157 -2.26 -8.94 7.47
C PHE A 157 -3.62 -8.49 7.94
N PHE A 158 -4.49 -8.10 7.00
CA PHE A 158 -5.86 -7.77 7.32
C PHE A 158 -6.76 -7.91 6.07
N PRO A 159 -7.95 -8.56 6.17
CA PRO A 159 -8.75 -8.87 4.99
C PRO A 159 -9.36 -7.64 4.32
N SER A 160 -9.65 -6.56 5.07
CA SER A 160 -10.28 -5.34 4.54
C SER A 160 -9.32 -4.16 4.53
N LEU A 161 -8.95 -3.65 3.37
CA LEU A 161 -7.92 -2.62 3.24
C LEU A 161 -8.43 -1.49 2.35
N ALA A 162 -8.23 -0.26 2.79
CA ALA A 162 -8.15 0.88 1.88
C ALA A 162 -6.69 1.31 1.74
N HIS A 163 -6.18 1.29 0.51
CA HIS A 163 -4.83 1.73 0.20
C HIS A 163 -4.93 2.93 -0.75
N LEU A 164 -4.44 4.07 -0.29
CA LEU A 164 -4.45 5.34 -1.01
C LEU A 164 -3.00 5.65 -1.42
N ILE A 165 -2.75 5.66 -2.72
CA ILE A 165 -1.44 5.91 -3.29
C ILE A 165 -1.48 7.28 -3.95
N SER A 166 -0.58 8.19 -3.54
CA SER A 166 -0.51 9.53 -4.11
C SER A 166 0.45 9.55 -5.30
N HIS A 167 -0.05 10.01 -6.44
CA HIS A 167 0.65 10.06 -7.71
C HIS A 167 0.73 11.50 -8.23
N PRO A 168 1.86 11.90 -8.85
CA PRO A 168 1.96 13.18 -9.52
C PRO A 168 1.05 13.21 -10.77
N PRO A 169 0.32 14.31 -11.07
CA PRO A 169 -0.52 14.43 -12.27
C PRO A 169 0.22 14.17 -13.59
N GLU A 170 1.54 14.39 -13.59
CA GLU A 170 2.45 14.15 -14.69
C GLU A 170 2.38 12.71 -15.21
N ILE A 171 2.08 11.72 -14.36
CA ILE A 171 1.94 10.32 -14.79
C ILE A 171 0.78 10.14 -15.80
N LEU A 172 -0.35 10.81 -15.57
CA LEU A 172 -1.50 10.74 -16.47
C LEU A 172 -1.23 11.50 -17.77
N THR A 173 -0.51 12.62 -17.68
CA THR A 173 -0.09 13.39 -18.85
C THR A 173 0.88 12.59 -19.72
N HIS A 174 1.80 11.86 -19.09
CA HIS A 174 2.74 10.97 -19.77
C HIS A 174 2.00 9.81 -20.47
N LEU A 175 1.09 9.13 -19.77
CA LEU A 175 0.27 8.07 -20.36
C LEU A 175 -0.54 8.53 -21.57
N ALA A 176 -1.13 9.72 -21.50
CA ALA A 176 -1.89 10.29 -22.60
C ALA A 176 -1.01 10.65 -23.81
N LYS A 177 0.23 11.10 -23.59
CA LYS A 177 1.16 11.51 -24.65
C LYS A 177 1.88 10.34 -25.30
N GLU A 178 2.51 9.49 -24.49
CA GLU A 178 3.39 8.41 -24.98
C GLU A 178 2.61 7.14 -25.34
N TYR A 179 1.52 6.86 -24.62
CA TYR A 179 0.76 5.61 -24.78
C TYR A 179 -0.64 5.84 -25.37
N LEU A 180 -1.01 7.08 -25.72
CA LEU A 180 -2.34 7.46 -26.21
C LEU A 180 -3.46 6.85 -25.34
N THR A 181 -3.21 6.81 -24.03
CA THR A 181 -4.07 6.16 -23.04
C THR A 181 -4.48 7.20 -22.02
N PHE A 182 -5.71 7.67 -22.14
CA PHE A 182 -6.28 8.73 -21.31
C PHE A 182 -6.97 8.12 -20.09
N PRO A 183 -7.09 8.86 -18.97
CA PRO A 183 -7.90 8.40 -17.85
C PRO A 183 -9.37 8.17 -18.28
N PRO A 184 -10.07 7.18 -17.70
CA PRO A 184 -11.49 6.99 -17.92
C PRO A 184 -12.29 8.27 -17.57
N PRO A 185 -13.38 8.57 -18.29
CA PRO A 185 -14.05 7.70 -19.27
C PRO A 185 -13.52 7.81 -20.71
N ILE A 186 -12.47 8.59 -20.99
CA ILE A 186 -12.01 8.82 -22.38
C ILE A 186 -11.46 7.53 -23.01
N SER A 187 -10.68 6.76 -22.26
CA SER A 187 -10.23 5.43 -22.71
C SER A 187 -10.93 4.33 -21.92
N PRO A 188 -11.10 3.13 -22.51
CA PRO A 188 -11.64 1.98 -21.78
C PRO A 188 -10.81 1.66 -20.53
N GLU A 189 -11.48 1.41 -19.40
CA GLU A 189 -10.83 1.16 -18.11
C GLU A 189 -9.78 0.04 -18.18
N VAL A 190 -10.12 -1.07 -18.86
CA VAL A 190 -9.21 -2.23 -18.99
C VAL A 190 -7.90 -1.84 -19.69
N LYS A 191 -7.97 -1.00 -20.73
CA LYS A 191 -6.80 -0.49 -21.44
C LYS A 191 -6.02 0.50 -20.58
N PHE A 192 -6.71 1.37 -19.85
CA PHE A 192 -6.07 2.32 -18.97
C PHE A 192 -5.27 1.62 -17.87
N TRP A 193 -5.91 0.70 -17.14
CA TRP A 193 -5.27 0.00 -16.02
C TRP A 193 -4.14 -0.93 -16.45
N SER A 194 -4.21 -1.54 -17.64
CA SER A 194 -3.13 -2.40 -18.12
C SER A 194 -1.81 -1.65 -18.37
N VAL A 195 -1.89 -0.33 -18.63
CA VAL A 195 -0.72 0.54 -18.83
C VAL A 195 -0.38 1.31 -17.54
N PHE A 196 -1.38 1.83 -16.83
CA PHE A 196 -1.18 2.63 -15.62
C PHE A 196 -0.48 1.82 -14.53
N ILE A 197 -0.95 0.60 -14.22
CA ILE A 197 -0.45 -0.18 -13.06
C ILE A 197 1.05 -0.48 -13.17
N PRO A 198 1.55 -1.07 -14.27
CA PRO A 198 2.98 -1.37 -14.39
C PRO A 198 3.86 -0.13 -14.43
N LEU A 199 3.31 1.03 -14.82
CA LEU A 199 4.04 2.30 -14.82
C LEU A 199 4.08 2.91 -13.43
N SER A 200 2.95 2.94 -12.71
CA SER A 200 2.83 3.52 -11.37
C SER A 200 3.58 2.75 -10.29
N GLU A 201 3.78 1.44 -10.48
CA GLU A 201 4.57 0.58 -9.57
C GLU A 201 6.09 0.72 -9.77
N ARG A 202 6.54 1.47 -10.79
CA ARG A 202 7.96 1.77 -11.01
C ARG A 202 8.28 3.10 -10.36
N ASP A 203 8.75 3.07 -9.13
CA ASP A 203 9.04 4.26 -8.32
C ASP A 203 9.87 5.30 -9.09
N HIS A 204 10.95 4.84 -9.74
CA HIS A 204 11.85 5.68 -10.53
C HIS A 204 11.19 6.36 -11.72
N GLU A 205 10.09 5.82 -12.27
CA GLU A 205 9.38 6.48 -13.39
C GLU A 205 8.63 7.71 -12.89
N SER A 206 7.94 7.60 -11.76
CA SER A 206 7.23 8.75 -11.16
C SER A 206 8.21 9.88 -10.79
N GLU A 207 9.34 9.53 -10.19
CA GLU A 207 10.41 10.46 -9.86
C GLU A 207 11.03 11.07 -11.11
N ARG A 208 11.29 10.26 -12.14
CA ARG A 208 11.85 10.73 -13.41
C ARG A 208 10.94 11.76 -14.07
N LEU A 209 9.63 11.51 -14.12
CA LEU A 209 8.65 12.42 -14.72
C LEU A 209 8.62 13.77 -14.00
N VAL A 210 8.75 13.76 -12.68
CA VAL A 210 8.74 14.98 -11.86
C VAL A 210 10.09 15.71 -11.90
N LEU A 211 11.20 14.99 -11.70
CA LEU A 211 12.55 15.56 -11.55
C LEU A 211 13.19 15.96 -12.88
N GLN A 212 12.93 15.23 -13.96
CA GLN A 212 13.42 15.57 -15.31
C GLN A 212 12.44 16.46 -16.10
N GLY A 213 11.24 16.67 -15.56
CA GLY A 213 10.23 17.55 -16.11
C GLY A 213 10.55 19.04 -15.91
N ARG A 214 9.52 19.90 -16.03
CA ARG A 214 9.64 21.36 -15.84
C ARG A 214 9.90 21.82 -14.39
N GLY A 215 10.33 20.93 -13.50
CA GLY A 215 10.61 21.23 -12.10
C GLY A 215 9.38 21.11 -11.21
N SER A 216 9.58 20.52 -10.02
CA SER A 216 8.65 20.24 -8.91
C SER A 216 7.22 19.87 -9.32
N GLY A 217 6.82 18.62 -9.10
CA GLY A 217 5.44 18.17 -9.27
C GLY A 217 4.47 19.14 -8.60
N ASN A 218 3.28 19.32 -9.18
CA ASN A 218 2.34 20.32 -8.71
C ASN A 218 1.97 20.07 -7.22
N PRO A 219 2.41 20.91 -6.27
CA PRO A 219 2.13 20.66 -4.85
C PRO A 219 0.65 20.94 -4.50
N GLU A 220 -0.05 21.71 -5.32
CA GLU A 220 -1.43 22.11 -5.10
C GLU A 220 -2.42 21.02 -5.49
N GLU A 221 -2.06 20.16 -6.44
CA GLU A 221 -2.96 19.18 -7.03
C GLU A 221 -2.25 17.87 -7.31
N PHE A 222 -2.88 16.76 -6.95
CA PHE A 222 -2.34 15.43 -7.24
C PHE A 222 -3.43 14.41 -7.52
N VAL A 223 -3.02 13.23 -7.98
CA VAL A 223 -3.91 12.11 -8.26
C VAL A 223 -3.80 11.10 -7.14
N VAL A 224 -4.94 10.59 -6.67
CA VAL A 224 -5.01 9.57 -5.64
C VAL A 224 -5.56 8.30 -6.27
N GLU A 225 -4.76 7.26 -6.26
CA GLU A 225 -5.23 5.93 -6.55
C GLU A 225 -5.78 5.29 -5.28
N ILE A 226 -7.04 4.88 -5.33
CA ILE A 226 -7.74 4.28 -4.21
C ILE A 226 -7.98 2.81 -4.54
N ILE A 227 -7.37 1.92 -3.76
CA ILE A 227 -7.53 0.47 -3.82
C ILE A 227 -8.33 0.04 -2.59
N LEU A 228 -9.54 -0.47 -2.81
CA LEU A 228 -10.41 -1.00 -1.77
C LEU A 228 -10.47 -2.52 -1.85
N ARG A 229 -10.30 -3.17 -0.69
CA ARG A 229 -10.45 -4.61 -0.52
C ARG A 229 -11.34 -4.90 0.68
N GLY A 230 -12.16 -5.95 0.58
CA GLY A 230 -12.82 -6.56 1.74
C GLY A 230 -14.08 -5.85 2.24
N GLY A 231 -14.70 -5.00 1.42
CA GLY A 231 -16.04 -4.49 1.69
C GLY A 231 -17.10 -5.57 1.55
N SER A 232 -18.05 -5.61 2.49
CA SER A 232 -19.30 -6.35 2.33
C SER A 232 -20.28 -5.49 1.54
N ASP A 233 -20.73 -5.98 0.39
CA ASP A 233 -21.96 -5.44 -0.19
C ASP A 233 -23.15 -5.69 0.74
N ALA A 234 -24.23 -4.95 0.55
CA ALA A 234 -25.51 -5.23 1.22
C ALA A 234 -25.98 -6.70 1.02
N SER A 235 -25.43 -7.40 0.02
CA SER A 235 -25.65 -8.82 -0.27
C SER A 235 -24.76 -9.80 0.54
N GLY A 236 -23.84 -9.32 1.37
CA GLY A 236 -22.91 -10.14 2.16
C GLY A 236 -21.82 -10.85 1.34
N ARG A 237 -21.78 -10.66 0.02
CA ARG A 237 -20.71 -11.19 -0.84
C ARG A 237 -19.44 -10.37 -0.66
N ARG A 238 -18.30 -11.05 -0.60
CA ARG A 238 -16.98 -10.39 -0.56
C ARG A 238 -16.77 -9.66 -1.89
N LYS A 239 -16.67 -8.33 -1.83
CA LYS A 239 -16.25 -7.53 -2.99
C LYS A 239 -14.82 -7.92 -3.37
N GLY A 240 -14.57 -7.97 -4.68
CA GLY A 240 -13.21 -8.08 -5.22
C GLY A 240 -12.37 -6.85 -4.86
N VAL A 241 -11.16 -6.78 -5.43
CA VAL A 241 -10.34 -5.56 -5.33
C VAL A 241 -10.92 -4.53 -6.28
N GLN A 242 -11.32 -3.39 -5.75
CA GLN A 242 -11.79 -2.24 -6.52
C GLN A 242 -10.65 -1.22 -6.61
N ARG A 243 -10.38 -0.70 -7.81
CA ARG A 243 -9.36 0.32 -8.05
C ARG A 243 -10.00 1.51 -8.76
N THR A 244 -9.66 2.71 -8.31
CA THR A 244 -10.26 3.97 -8.78
C THR A 244 -9.24 5.09 -8.69
N LEU A 245 -9.41 6.14 -9.49
CA LEU A 245 -8.60 7.35 -9.43
C LEU A 245 -9.46 8.55 -9.06
N GLU A 246 -8.99 9.35 -8.12
CA GLU A 246 -9.57 10.65 -7.77
C GLU A 246 -8.50 11.75 -7.84
N GLY A 247 -8.93 13.00 -8.00
CA GLY A 247 -8.05 14.14 -7.86
C GLY A 247 -8.06 14.66 -6.43
N TRP A 248 -6.98 15.28 -6.00
CA TRP A 248 -6.89 15.99 -4.73
C TRP A 248 -6.45 17.42 -4.95
N ASN A 249 -7.04 18.36 -4.22
CA ASN A 249 -6.57 19.74 -4.17
C ASN A 249 -6.10 20.07 -2.75
N THR A 250 -4.80 20.29 -2.60
CA THR A 250 -4.12 20.57 -1.33
C THR A 250 -4.61 21.86 -0.71
N THR A 251 -4.72 22.93 -1.51
CA THR A 251 -5.14 24.27 -1.05
C THR A 251 -6.54 24.26 -0.46
N LYS A 252 -7.44 23.48 -1.04
CA LYS A 252 -8.82 23.37 -0.58
C LYS A 252 -9.04 22.21 0.39
N GLY A 253 -8.08 21.29 0.52
CA GLY A 253 -8.12 20.16 1.45
C GLY A 253 -9.25 19.16 1.20
N TYR A 254 -9.70 18.99 -0.05
CA TYR A 254 -10.80 18.08 -0.39
C TYR A 254 -10.57 17.28 -1.68
N PRO A 255 -11.16 16.07 -1.81
CA PRO A 255 -11.10 15.26 -3.01
C PRO A 255 -11.99 15.83 -4.13
N MET A 256 -11.55 15.76 -5.37
CA MET A 256 -12.29 16.27 -6.52
C MET A 256 -12.20 15.34 -7.73
N PRO A 257 -13.17 15.42 -8.67
CA PRO A 257 -13.09 14.68 -9.91
C PRO A 257 -11.84 15.02 -10.72
N LEU A 258 -11.23 14.05 -11.41
CA LEU A 258 -10.00 14.25 -12.21
C LEU A 258 -10.15 15.33 -13.28
N ASN A 259 -11.35 15.50 -13.84
CA ASN A 259 -11.63 16.52 -14.85
C ASN A 259 -11.73 17.95 -14.29
N LYS A 260 -11.66 18.12 -12.97
CA LYS A 260 -11.61 19.42 -12.29
C LYS A 260 -10.20 19.82 -11.87
N LEU A 261 -9.21 18.94 -12.00
CA LEU A 261 -7.82 19.28 -11.77
C LEU A 261 -7.34 20.23 -12.88
N THR A 262 -6.85 21.40 -12.47
CA THR A 262 -6.33 22.42 -13.37
C THR A 262 -5.09 21.93 -14.11
N SER A 263 -4.23 21.20 -13.41
CA SER A 263 -3.04 20.50 -13.93
C SER A 263 -3.34 19.52 -15.07
N LEU A 264 -4.52 18.92 -15.09
CA LEU A 264 -4.94 17.95 -16.12
C LEU A 264 -5.90 18.54 -17.15
N SER A 265 -6.20 19.85 -17.09
CA SER A 265 -7.23 20.46 -17.93
C SER A 265 -7.00 20.26 -19.43
N ASP A 266 -5.75 20.20 -19.88
CA ASP A 266 -5.39 19.99 -21.29
C ASP A 266 -5.71 18.58 -21.80
N LEU A 267 -5.73 17.57 -20.92
CA LEU A 267 -6.12 16.20 -21.29
C LEU A 267 -7.60 16.12 -21.66
N TRP A 268 -8.43 16.91 -20.99
CA TRP A 268 -9.89 16.90 -21.17
C TRP A 268 -10.37 17.82 -22.30
N LYS A 269 -9.57 18.81 -22.72
CA LYS A 269 -9.86 19.65 -23.90
C LYS A 269 -9.72 18.90 -25.21
N ARG A 270 -8.89 17.87 -25.25
CA ARG A 270 -8.76 17.00 -26.42
C ARG A 270 -10.04 16.19 -26.53
N LYS A 271 -10.97 16.69 -27.36
CA LYS A 271 -12.09 15.90 -27.86
C LYS A 271 -11.45 14.64 -28.44
N SER A 272 -11.71 13.48 -27.83
CA SER A 272 -11.34 12.21 -28.46
C SER A 272 -11.95 12.30 -29.83
N VAL A 273 -11.11 12.37 -30.86
CA VAL A 273 -11.54 11.98 -32.18
C VAL A 273 -11.85 10.52 -31.95
N GLU A 274 -13.12 10.22 -31.66
CA GLU A 274 -13.64 8.88 -31.82
C GLU A 274 -13.32 8.59 -33.26
N GLU A 275 -12.20 7.94 -33.45
CA GLU A 275 -11.94 7.17 -34.63
C GLU A 275 -13.04 6.11 -34.53
N THR A 276 -14.22 6.46 -35.05
CA THR A 276 -15.16 5.52 -35.64
C THR A 276 -14.39 4.85 -36.76
N ALA A 277 -13.38 4.05 -36.37
CA ALA A 277 -12.81 3.03 -37.19
C ALA A 277 -14.04 2.23 -37.59
N PRO A 278 -14.43 2.26 -38.88
CA PRO A 278 -15.59 1.51 -39.33
C PRO A 278 -15.39 0.10 -38.83
N ASP A 279 -16.37 -0.40 -38.08
CA ASP A 279 -16.31 -1.71 -37.47
C ASP A 279 -15.81 -2.70 -38.54
N PRO A 280 -14.58 -3.24 -38.42
CA PRO A 280 -14.01 -4.07 -39.47
C PRO A 280 -14.85 -5.35 -39.66
N THR A 281 -15.74 -5.66 -38.70
CA THR A 281 -16.71 -6.76 -38.80
C THR A 281 -17.97 -6.40 -39.59
N GLN A 282 -18.27 -5.11 -39.83
CA GLN A 282 -19.42 -4.70 -40.66
C GLN A 282 -19.18 -4.79 -42.17
N ILE A 283 -17.92 -4.83 -42.62
CA ILE A 283 -17.57 -5.00 -44.05
C ILE A 283 -17.19 -6.45 -44.36
N MET A 284 -16.90 -7.27 -43.35
CA MET A 284 -16.69 -8.71 -43.50
C MET A 284 -17.81 -9.45 -42.81
N SER A 285 -18.93 -9.67 -43.52
CA SER A 285 -19.76 -10.83 -43.25
C SER A 285 -18.87 -12.06 -43.43
N PHE A 286 -18.25 -12.53 -42.35
CA PHE A 286 -17.62 -13.84 -42.30
C PHE A 286 -18.72 -14.83 -42.64
N ASN A 287 -18.73 -15.27 -43.89
CA ASN A 287 -19.59 -16.34 -44.34
C ASN A 287 -19.04 -17.61 -43.67
N LEU A 288 -19.44 -17.83 -42.42
CA LEU A 288 -19.14 -19.03 -41.62
C LEU A 288 -19.83 -20.29 -42.16
N GLN A 289 -20.47 -20.18 -43.32
CA GLN A 289 -20.84 -21.32 -44.12
C GLN A 289 -19.55 -21.93 -44.66
N LEU A 290 -19.06 -22.94 -43.93
CA LEU A 290 -18.06 -23.87 -44.45
C LEU A 290 -18.52 -24.33 -45.83
N THR A 291 -17.63 -24.28 -46.83
CA THR A 291 -17.96 -24.86 -48.14
C THR A 291 -18.28 -26.36 -47.95
N PRO A 292 -19.10 -26.98 -48.80
CA PRO A 292 -19.40 -28.41 -48.70
C PRO A 292 -18.13 -29.28 -48.61
N SER A 293 -17.08 -28.89 -49.33
CA SER A 293 -15.76 -29.52 -49.28
C SER A 293 -15.07 -29.41 -47.91
N GLN A 294 -15.23 -28.30 -47.19
CA GLN A 294 -14.70 -28.11 -45.83
C GLN A 294 -15.53 -28.89 -44.80
N GLN A 295 -16.84 -28.99 -44.97
CA GLN A 295 -17.70 -29.84 -44.13
C GLN A 295 -17.33 -31.32 -44.28
N GLU A 296 -17.14 -31.80 -45.51
CA GLU A 296 -16.68 -33.17 -45.77
C GLU A 296 -15.26 -33.42 -45.24
N ALA A 297 -14.34 -32.46 -45.39
CA ALA A 297 -12.99 -32.58 -44.85
C ALA A 297 -13.00 -32.70 -43.32
N ARG A 298 -13.87 -31.94 -42.64
CA ARG A 298 -14.02 -31.99 -41.18
C ARG A 298 -14.63 -33.31 -40.70
N ALA A 299 -15.53 -33.90 -41.48
CA ALA A 299 -16.08 -35.23 -41.21
C ALA A 299 -15.06 -36.38 -41.38
N LYS A 300 -13.97 -36.14 -42.12
CA LYS A 300 -12.87 -37.10 -42.32
C LYS A 300 -11.73 -36.97 -41.30
N VAL A 301 -11.72 -35.92 -40.47
CA VAL A 301 -10.71 -35.78 -39.42
C VAL A 301 -11.03 -36.79 -38.31
N PRO A 302 -10.19 -37.81 -38.09
CA PRO A 302 -10.42 -38.79 -37.03
C PRO A 302 -10.41 -38.05 -35.70
N LEU A 303 -11.51 -38.14 -34.95
CA LEU A 303 -11.58 -37.55 -33.61
C LEU A 303 -10.53 -38.29 -32.74
N PRO A 304 -9.53 -37.58 -32.18
CA PRO A 304 -8.37 -38.20 -31.54
C PRO A 304 -8.67 -38.92 -30.21
N TYR A 305 -9.94 -39.08 -29.83
CA TYR A 305 -10.33 -39.70 -28.57
C TYR A 305 -11.57 -40.59 -28.73
N VAL A 306 -11.46 -41.62 -29.56
CA VAL A 306 -12.24 -42.86 -29.38
C VAL A 306 -11.26 -43.93 -28.88
N LEU A 307 -10.79 -43.75 -27.64
CA LEU A 307 -10.14 -44.83 -26.89
C LEU A 307 -11.24 -45.70 -26.31
N GLU A 308 -11.64 -46.72 -27.06
CA GLU A 308 -12.40 -47.86 -26.54
C GLU A 308 -11.66 -48.46 -25.33
N GLY A 309 -12.44 -48.78 -24.30
CA GLY A 309 -11.98 -49.00 -22.94
C GLY A 309 -10.96 -50.11 -22.77
N ALA A 310 -9.70 -49.74 -22.56
CA ALA A 310 -8.76 -50.56 -21.81
C ALA A 310 -8.78 -50.11 -20.34
N PHE A 311 -9.48 -50.88 -19.49
CA PHE A 311 -9.37 -50.76 -18.04
C PHE A 311 -7.93 -51.06 -17.61
N VAL A 312 -7.08 -50.03 -17.55
CA VAL A 312 -5.78 -50.13 -16.88
C VAL A 312 -6.06 -50.12 -15.38
N LYS A 313 -6.00 -51.32 -14.80
CA LYS A 313 -6.08 -51.58 -13.35
C LYS A 313 -4.85 -50.94 -12.68
N MET A 314 -4.93 -49.65 -12.36
CA MET A 314 -3.88 -48.98 -11.60
C MET A 314 -3.85 -49.52 -10.17
N ARG A 315 -2.81 -50.32 -9.91
CA ARG A 315 -2.36 -50.75 -8.59
C ARG A 315 -2.03 -49.49 -7.77
N PHE A 316 -2.87 -49.18 -6.80
CA PHE A 316 -2.59 -48.17 -5.79
C PHE A 316 -1.46 -48.67 -4.88
N LEU A 317 -0.20 -48.38 -5.25
CA LEU A 317 0.91 -48.51 -4.32
C LEU A 317 0.86 -47.32 -3.36
N ARG A 318 0.33 -47.59 -2.16
CA ARG A 318 0.50 -46.73 -0.99
C ARG A 318 1.99 -46.67 -0.65
N THR A 319 2.65 -45.59 -1.02
CA THR A 319 3.90 -45.19 -0.37
C THR A 319 3.54 -44.26 0.78
N VAL A 320 3.43 -44.85 1.97
CA VAL A 320 3.42 -44.15 3.26
C VAL A 320 4.88 -44.05 3.70
N ASN A 321 5.44 -42.85 3.69
CA ASN A 321 6.58 -42.43 4.52
C ASN A 321 6.05 -41.20 5.27
N LEU A 322 5.74 -41.20 6.57
CA LEU A 322 6.43 -41.69 7.77
C LEU A 322 7.72 -40.90 8.06
N ILE A 323 7.54 -39.64 8.47
CA ILE A 323 8.49 -38.93 9.34
C ILE A 323 7.68 -38.17 10.40
N CYS A 324 8.16 -38.24 11.64
CA CYS A 324 7.70 -37.61 12.89
C CYS A 324 6.74 -38.43 13.78
N ARG A 325 7.29 -39.48 14.40
CA ARG A 325 7.04 -39.78 15.82
C ARG A 325 8.39 -39.75 16.54
N GLN A 326 8.51 -38.83 17.51
CA GLN A 326 8.67 -39.12 18.94
C GLN A 326 10.11 -39.46 19.31
N ASP A 327 10.72 -38.55 20.07
CA ASP A 327 11.55 -38.96 21.20
C ASP A 327 11.20 -38.09 22.42
N LYS A 328 10.51 -38.73 23.36
CA LYS A 328 10.37 -38.31 24.74
C LYS A 328 10.70 -39.55 25.58
N LEU A 329 11.60 -39.34 26.54
CA LEU A 329 11.89 -40.13 27.76
C LEU A 329 12.99 -41.20 27.68
N ASN A 330 14.13 -40.94 28.33
CA ASN A 330 14.49 -41.51 29.65
C ASN A 330 15.88 -40.96 30.09
N LEU A 331 15.99 -40.26 31.22
CA LEU A 331 16.11 -40.70 32.63
C LEU A 331 17.57 -40.98 33.06
N ASN A 332 18.04 -40.12 33.98
CA ASN A 332 19.06 -40.27 35.02
C ASN A 332 20.43 -40.92 34.71
N ASN A 333 21.51 -40.17 34.98
CA ASN A 333 22.47 -40.49 36.06
C ASN A 333 23.54 -39.39 36.30
N ASN A 334 23.53 -38.89 37.54
CA ASN A 334 24.58 -38.37 38.43
C ASN A 334 26.04 -38.12 37.96
N LEU A 335 26.48 -36.86 38.21
CA LEU A 335 27.74 -36.40 38.88
C LEU A 335 29.12 -36.59 38.14
N PRO A 336 30.23 -35.90 38.55
CA PRO A 336 30.44 -34.43 38.52
C PRO A 336 31.89 -33.97 38.10
N VAL A 337 32.06 -32.64 37.91
CA VAL A 337 33.31 -31.80 38.00
C VAL A 337 34.43 -31.94 36.90
N PRO A 338 35.47 -31.06 36.82
CA PRO A 338 35.60 -29.83 36.00
C PRO A 338 36.83 -29.83 35.05
N PHE A 339 37.29 -28.62 34.67
CA PHE A 339 38.50 -28.18 33.91
C PHE A 339 38.15 -27.67 32.50
N SER A 340 38.20 -26.36 32.24
CA SER A 340 39.37 -25.46 32.11
C SER A 340 39.97 -25.47 30.69
N THR A 341 40.31 -24.24 30.28
CA THR A 341 41.26 -23.84 29.23
C THR A 341 40.88 -23.90 27.75
N ASN A 342 40.69 -22.68 27.23
CA ASN A 342 41.47 -22.06 26.16
C ASN A 342 41.17 -22.37 24.68
N ARG A 343 41.09 -21.24 23.98
CA ARG A 343 41.74 -20.89 22.71
C ARG A 343 41.00 -21.17 21.39
N THR A 344 40.59 -20.05 20.82
CA THR A 344 40.94 -19.56 19.46
C THR A 344 40.48 -20.37 18.26
N GLN A 345 39.52 -19.81 17.54
CA GLN A 345 39.46 -19.73 16.07
C GLN A 345 38.48 -18.59 15.75
N ARG A 346 38.96 -17.35 15.51
CA ARG A 346 39.26 -16.81 14.17
C ARG A 346 38.38 -17.41 13.06
N MET A 347 37.24 -16.76 12.82
CA MET A 347 36.70 -16.62 11.47
C MET A 347 36.40 -15.15 11.20
N THR A 348 37.28 -14.56 10.41
CA THR A 348 37.08 -13.35 9.62
C THR A 348 36.06 -13.64 8.52
N LEU A 349 34.96 -12.87 8.48
CA LEU A 349 34.28 -12.54 7.23
C LEU A 349 33.71 -11.12 7.35
N THR A 350 34.57 -10.15 7.06
CA THR A 350 34.21 -8.74 6.97
C THR A 350 33.49 -8.51 5.64
N THR A 351 32.17 -8.47 5.67
CA THR A 351 31.37 -8.00 4.53
C THR A 351 31.40 -6.48 4.50
N MET A 352 32.26 -5.93 3.64
CA MET A 352 32.25 -4.52 3.24
C MET A 352 30.93 -4.21 2.52
N ILE A 353 30.00 -3.53 3.20
CA ILE A 353 28.96 -2.74 2.53
C ILE A 353 29.53 -1.34 2.36
N ARG A 354 29.88 -1.00 1.12
CA ARG A 354 30.23 0.36 0.70
C ARG A 354 28.97 1.23 0.73
N THR A 355 28.77 1.97 1.81
CA THR A 355 27.94 3.17 1.81
C THR A 355 28.70 4.27 1.05
N LYS A 356 28.28 4.57 -0.17
CA LYS A 356 28.67 5.82 -0.86
C LYS A 356 27.99 6.97 -0.13
N ILE A 357 28.71 7.58 0.80
CA ILE A 357 28.37 8.91 1.31
C ILE A 357 28.68 9.89 0.17
N TRP A 358 27.63 10.41 -0.46
CA TRP A 358 27.74 11.62 -1.27
C TRP A 358 27.73 12.80 -0.31
N THR A 359 28.91 13.34 0.01
CA THR A 359 29.00 14.68 0.60
C THR A 359 28.75 15.70 -0.51
N PHE A 360 27.51 16.11 -0.69
CA PHE A 360 27.19 17.39 -1.34
C PHE A 360 27.33 18.49 -0.28
N SER A 361 28.37 19.31 -0.41
CA SER A 361 28.39 20.62 0.24
C SER A 361 27.45 21.54 -0.53
N PHE A 362 26.33 21.92 0.09
CA PHE A 362 25.54 23.06 -0.36
C PHE A 362 26.06 24.32 0.33
N PRO A 363 26.37 25.39 -0.42
CA PRO A 363 26.55 26.72 0.17
C PRO A 363 25.17 27.29 0.53
N ASP A 364 25.07 27.82 1.74
CA ASP A 364 24.06 28.75 2.26
C ASP A 364 22.59 28.54 1.85
N ILE A 365 21.87 27.79 2.68
CA ILE A 365 20.40 27.76 2.70
C ILE A 365 19.93 28.51 3.96
N GLN A 366 19.92 29.85 3.89
CA GLN A 366 19.15 30.67 4.85
C GLN A 366 17.76 31.07 4.33
N ASP A 367 17.43 30.84 3.06
CA ASP A 367 16.16 31.32 2.48
C ASP A 367 15.02 30.29 2.45
N PHE A 368 15.23 29.04 2.89
CA PHE A 368 14.21 27.98 2.76
C PHE A 368 13.24 27.84 3.95
N VAL A 369 13.39 28.64 5.00
CA VAL A 369 12.54 28.58 6.21
C VAL A 369 11.32 29.52 6.14
N SER A 370 11.13 30.25 5.04
CA SER A 370 10.01 31.20 4.88
C SER A 370 8.85 30.73 3.99
N LEU A 371 8.85 29.46 3.56
CA LEU A 371 7.84 28.89 2.65
C LEU A 371 7.38 27.47 3.04
N LEU A 372 7.43 27.17 4.33
CA LEU A 372 6.67 26.11 5.01
C LEU A 372 6.00 26.75 6.23
#